data_AF-A0A534DRN3-F1
#
_entry.id   AF-A0A534DRN3-F1
#
_cell.length_a   1.000
_cell.length_b   1.000
_cell.length_c   1.000
_cell.angle_alpha   90.00
_cell.angle_beta   90.00
_cell.angle_gamma   90.00
#
_symmetry.space_group_name_H-M   'P 1'
#
loop_
_entity.id
_entity.type
_entity.pdbx_description
1 polymer ?
#
loop_
_entity_poly.entity_id
_entity_poly.type
_entity_poly.pdbx_seq_one_letter_code
_entity_poly.pdbx_strand_id
1 'polypeptide(L)'
;MLRRLAARLPERYPLLLDSVAAGPLSRASLLLAEPGAALWLDAEGRLEARGLTPSAGGFLATLEDWWLRERSAARPPAGREARADSLPFSGGWALFLGYELAQEIEPHLRLPRSPFPWQAFALRTPCALVHELSRGRVFAVAEPEAEDALGRIAADAREA
;
A
#
# COMPACT_ATOMS: atom_id res chain seq x y z
N MET A 1 13.35 0.61 -14.73
CA MET A 1 11.92 0.92 -14.90
C MET A 1 11.27 1.41 -13.60
N LEU A 2 10.93 0.55 -12.61
CA LEU A 2 10.15 0.94 -11.40
C LEU A 2 10.68 2.19 -10.68
N ARG A 3 11.98 2.23 -10.36
CA ARG A 3 12.62 3.39 -9.71
C ARG A 3 12.46 4.70 -10.50
N ARG A 4 12.48 4.65 -11.83
CA ARG A 4 12.27 5.84 -12.68
C ARG A 4 10.83 6.33 -12.60
N LEU A 5 9.86 5.42 -12.61
CA LEU A 5 8.44 5.77 -12.44
C LEU A 5 8.18 6.40 -11.08
N ALA A 6 8.69 5.80 -10.01
CA ALA A 6 8.59 6.36 -8.65
C ALA A 6 9.16 7.78 -8.57
N ALA A 7 10.32 8.03 -9.18
CA ALA A 7 10.96 9.34 -9.17
C ALA A 7 10.24 10.38 -10.06
N ARG A 8 9.67 9.97 -11.19
CA ARG A 8 9.06 10.88 -12.18
C ARG A 8 7.60 11.20 -11.88
N LEU A 9 6.87 10.26 -11.27
CA LEU A 9 5.44 10.34 -11.02
C LEU A 9 5.12 9.94 -9.56
N PRO A 10 5.70 10.62 -8.55
CA PRO A 10 5.59 10.21 -7.15
C PRO A 10 4.16 10.23 -6.61
N GLU A 11 3.32 11.14 -7.10
CA GLU A 11 1.89 11.20 -6.73
C GLU A 11 1.12 9.96 -7.20
N ARG A 12 1.51 9.39 -8.35
CA ARG A 12 0.90 8.16 -8.89
C ARG A 12 1.56 6.92 -8.32
N TYR A 13 2.85 6.96 -8.03
CA TYR A 13 3.64 5.82 -7.56
C TYR A 13 4.37 6.15 -6.24
N PRO A 14 3.63 6.22 -5.11
CA PRO A 14 4.15 6.79 -3.88
C PRO A 14 5.11 5.87 -3.11
N LEU A 15 5.08 4.55 -3.36
CA LEU A 15 5.87 3.59 -2.60
C LEU A 15 6.49 2.52 -3.48
N LEU A 16 7.83 2.45 -3.44
CA LEU A 16 8.62 1.36 -3.99
C LEU A 16 9.15 0.49 -2.85
N LEU A 17 8.78 -0.79 -2.86
CA LEU A 17 9.37 -1.82 -2.02
C LEU A 17 10.29 -2.67 -2.89
N ASP A 18 11.59 -2.58 -2.62
CA ASP A 18 12.61 -3.27 -3.42
C ASP A 18 13.36 -4.26 -2.53
N SER A 19 13.67 -5.44 -3.07
CA SER A 19 14.44 -6.45 -2.34
C SER A 19 15.86 -6.51 -2.88
N VAL A 20 16.83 -6.20 -2.03
CA VAL A 20 18.26 -6.18 -2.38
C VAL A 20 18.94 -7.52 -2.07
N ALA A 21 18.40 -8.28 -1.11
CA ALA A 21 18.91 -9.59 -0.74
C ALA A 21 18.44 -10.66 -1.74
N ALA A 22 19.28 -11.65 -2.05
CA ALA A 22 18.85 -12.85 -2.76
C ALA A 22 18.44 -13.93 -1.76
N GLY A 23 17.20 -14.41 -1.83
CA GLY A 23 16.69 -15.46 -0.96
C GLY A 23 15.22 -15.82 -1.21
N PRO A 24 14.68 -16.80 -0.46
CA PRO A 24 13.30 -17.26 -0.65
C PRO A 24 12.22 -16.19 -0.45
N LEU A 25 12.55 -15.12 0.29
CA LEU A 25 11.68 -13.99 0.65
C LEU A 25 11.80 -12.80 -0.32
N SER A 26 12.74 -12.80 -1.25
CA SER A 26 13.05 -11.69 -2.15
C SER A 26 12.58 -11.96 -3.58
N ARG A 27 11.33 -12.41 -3.73
CA ARG A 27 10.83 -12.89 -5.04
C ARG A 27 10.39 -11.78 -5.98
N ALA A 28 10.04 -10.61 -5.43
CA ALA A 28 9.55 -9.49 -6.22
C ALA A 28 9.94 -8.13 -5.64
N SER A 29 9.98 -7.13 -6.51
CA SER A 29 9.91 -5.70 -6.15
C SER A 29 8.51 -5.18 -6.48
N LEU A 30 7.98 -4.29 -5.66
CA LEU A 30 6.62 -3.75 -5.78
C LEU A 30 6.68 -2.23 -5.93
N LEU A 31 5.99 -1.69 -6.93
CA LEU A 31 5.70 -0.27 -7.02
C LEU A 31 4.20 -0.07 -6.89
N LEU A 32 3.77 0.41 -5.74
CA LEU A 32 2.35 0.64 -5.45
C LEU A 32 1.89 1.88 -6.23
N ALA A 33 0.64 1.86 -6.68
CA ALA A 33 0.13 2.86 -7.61
C ALA A 33 -1.28 3.34 -7.27
N GLU A 34 -1.57 4.56 -7.74
CA GLU A 34 -2.90 5.19 -7.75
C GLU A 34 -3.53 5.27 -6.35
N PRO A 35 -2.86 5.95 -5.37
CA PRO A 35 -3.40 6.08 -4.03
C PRO A 35 -4.75 6.82 -4.05
N GLY A 36 -5.82 6.17 -3.59
CA GLY A 36 -7.18 6.72 -3.58
C GLY A 36 -7.63 7.28 -2.23
N ALA A 37 -7.03 6.79 -1.14
CA ALA A 37 -7.29 7.24 0.21
C ALA A 37 -6.03 7.19 1.06
N ALA A 38 -6.00 7.96 2.14
CA ALA A 38 -4.89 8.00 3.07
C ALA A 38 -5.40 8.22 4.50
N LEU A 39 -4.77 7.55 5.45
CA LEU A 39 -4.88 7.79 6.89
C LEU A 39 -3.47 8.06 7.41
N TRP A 40 -3.28 9.07 8.25
CA TRP A 40 -1.99 9.27 8.91
C TRP A 40 -2.16 9.82 10.32
N LEU A 41 -1.25 9.37 11.18
CA LEU A 41 -1.03 9.91 12.51
C LEU A 41 0.24 10.77 12.44
N ASP A 42 0.11 12.07 12.61
CA ASP A 42 1.26 12.97 12.56
C ASP A 42 2.17 12.86 13.80
N ALA A 43 3.30 13.55 13.78
CA ALA A 43 4.28 13.55 14.88
C ALA A 43 3.72 14.03 16.24
N GLU A 44 2.63 14.80 16.23
CA GLU A 44 1.96 15.29 17.43
C GLU A 44 0.80 14.39 17.90
N GLY A 45 0.50 13.33 17.17
CA GLY A 45 -0.57 12.39 17.49
C GLY A 45 -1.94 12.83 17.00
N ARG A 46 -2.02 13.74 16.02
CA ARG A 46 -3.28 14.07 15.36
C ARG A 46 -3.54 13.07 14.24
N LEU A 47 -4.75 12.51 14.24
CA LEU A 47 -5.22 11.61 13.20
C LEU A 47 -5.88 12.42 12.09
N GLU A 48 -5.41 12.24 10.87
CA GLU A 48 -5.94 12.88 9.67
C GLU A 48 -6.21 11.83 8.58
N ALA A 49 -7.14 12.15 7.69
CA ALA A 49 -7.56 11.26 6.62
C ALA A 49 -7.91 12.03 5.34
N ARG A 50 -7.78 11.33 4.20
CA ARG A 50 -8.19 11.80 2.87
C ARG A 50 -8.87 10.66 2.12
N GLY A 51 -9.92 10.98 1.37
CA GLY A 51 -10.63 10.05 0.49
C GLY A 51 -11.64 9.14 1.22
N LEU A 52 -11.40 8.83 2.48
CA LEU A 52 -12.31 8.07 3.35
C LEU A 52 -12.52 8.81 4.67
N THR A 53 -13.72 8.67 5.24
CA THR A 53 -14.04 9.26 6.53
C THR A 53 -13.45 8.40 7.65
N PRO A 54 -12.63 8.98 8.57
CA PRO A 54 -12.11 8.24 9.71
C PRO A 54 -13.25 7.91 10.67
N SER A 55 -13.17 6.75 11.33
CA SER A 55 -14.10 6.40 12.40
C SER A 55 -13.68 7.04 13.72
N ALA A 56 -14.50 6.87 14.76
CA ALA A 56 -14.12 7.30 16.09
C ALA A 56 -13.04 6.35 16.65
N GLY A 57 -11.91 6.89 17.10
CA GLY A 57 -10.82 6.10 17.69
C GLY A 57 -9.44 6.59 17.28
N GLY A 58 -8.46 5.69 17.37
CA GLY A 58 -7.07 5.90 16.95
C GLY A 58 -6.79 5.47 15.51
N PHE A 59 -5.52 5.43 15.15
CA PHE A 59 -5.07 5.05 13.81
C PHE A 59 -5.40 3.58 13.52
N LEU A 60 -5.12 2.67 14.45
CA LEU A 60 -5.32 1.22 14.26
C LEU A 60 -6.80 0.88 14.15
N ALA A 61 -7.63 1.46 15.01
CA ALA A 61 -9.09 1.26 14.97
C ALA A 61 -9.69 1.77 13.65
N THR A 62 -9.25 2.94 13.18
CA THR A 62 -9.71 3.50 11.90
C THR A 62 -9.25 2.65 10.71
N LEU A 63 -8.00 2.16 10.71
CA LEU A 63 -7.48 1.28 9.67
C LEU A 63 -8.22 -0.07 9.64
N GLU A 64 -8.49 -0.65 10.80
CA GLU A 64 -9.27 -1.88 10.92
C GLU A 64 -10.68 -1.70 10.35
N ASP A 65 -11.37 -0.61 10.71
CA ASP A 65 -12.70 -0.30 10.21
C ASP A 65 -12.73 -0.15 8.68
N TRP A 66 -11.75 0.55 8.11
CA TRP A 66 -11.63 0.70 6.66
C TRP A 66 -11.42 -0.65 5.98
N TRP A 67 -10.49 -1.46 6.50
CA TRP A 67 -10.21 -2.79 5.97
C TRP A 67 -11.41 -3.74 6.06
N LEU A 68 -12.14 -3.74 7.19
CA LEU A 68 -13.33 -4.58 7.39
C LEU A 68 -14.46 -4.21 6.43
N ARG A 69 -14.68 -2.92 6.16
CA ARG A 69 -15.68 -2.46 5.18
C ARG A 69 -15.37 -2.98 3.77
N GLU A 70 -14.11 -2.89 3.35
CA GLU A 70 -13.68 -3.41 2.04
C GLU A 70 -13.88 -4.92 1.94
N ARG A 71 -13.48 -5.67 2.98
CA ARG A 71 -13.64 -7.12 3.03
C ARG A 71 -15.11 -7.55 2.99
N SER A 72 -16.00 -6.77 3.60
CA SER A 72 -17.43 -7.06 3.64
C SER A 72 -18.12 -6.77 2.31
N ALA A 73 -17.58 -5.81 1.54
CA ALA A 73 -18.05 -5.47 0.19
C ALA A 73 -17.49 -6.43 -0.88
N ALA A 74 -16.29 -6.99 -0.66
CA ALA A 74 -15.65 -7.91 -1.59
C ALA A 74 -16.42 -9.25 -1.68
N ARG A 75 -17.13 -9.47 -2.78
CA ARG A 75 -17.74 -10.77 -3.08
C ARG A 75 -16.63 -11.74 -3.51
N PRO A 76 -16.59 -13.00 -3.00
CA PRO A 76 -15.60 -13.96 -3.48
C PRO A 76 -15.78 -14.15 -4.98
N PRO A 77 -14.73 -13.96 -5.79
CA PRO A 77 -14.83 -14.11 -7.23
C PRO A 77 -15.09 -15.58 -7.57
N ALA A 78 -16.17 -15.84 -8.29
CA ALA A 78 -16.37 -17.14 -8.93
C ALA A 78 -15.35 -17.27 -10.07
N GLY A 79 -14.32 -18.12 -9.86
CA GLY A 79 -13.44 -18.57 -10.95
C GLY A 79 -12.26 -17.69 -11.31
N ARG A 80 -11.58 -17.03 -10.36
CA ARG A 80 -10.26 -16.44 -10.66
C ARG A 80 -9.21 -17.54 -10.88
N GLU A 81 -8.55 -17.48 -12.03
CA GLU A 81 -7.47 -18.37 -12.44
C GLU A 81 -6.31 -18.35 -11.43
N ALA A 82 -5.74 -19.53 -11.17
CA ALA A 82 -4.68 -19.84 -10.19
C ALA A 82 -3.37 -19.01 -10.27
N ARG A 83 -3.29 -18.01 -11.16
CA ARG A 83 -2.14 -17.10 -11.30
C ARG A 83 -2.21 -15.89 -10.38
N ALA A 84 -3.40 -15.38 -10.06
CA ALA A 84 -3.55 -14.28 -9.10
C ALA A 84 -3.04 -14.68 -7.70
N ASP A 85 -3.18 -15.95 -7.33
CA ASP A 85 -2.70 -16.53 -6.07
C ASP A 85 -1.16 -16.63 -5.97
N SER A 86 -0.43 -16.28 -7.04
CA SER A 86 1.04 -16.37 -7.07
C SER A 86 1.78 -15.04 -6.86
N LEU A 87 1.08 -13.90 -6.98
CA LEU A 87 1.69 -12.59 -6.81
C LEU A 87 1.57 -12.13 -5.35
N PRO A 88 2.62 -11.54 -4.77
CA PRO A 88 2.63 -11.15 -3.35
C PRO A 88 1.73 -9.94 -3.03
N PHE A 89 1.21 -9.26 -4.04
CA PHE A 89 0.31 -8.11 -3.88
C PHE A 89 -0.62 -8.03 -5.10
N SER A 90 -1.91 -7.80 -4.85
CA SER A 90 -2.97 -7.68 -5.87
C SER A 90 -3.85 -6.44 -5.66
N GLY A 91 -3.43 -5.53 -4.79
CA GLY A 91 -4.20 -4.40 -4.31
C GLY A 91 -4.37 -4.43 -2.78
N GLY A 92 -4.51 -3.26 -2.18
CA GLY A 92 -4.73 -3.13 -0.74
C GLY A 92 -4.10 -1.87 -0.17
N TRP A 93 -3.33 -2.03 0.90
CA TRP A 93 -2.84 -0.93 1.73
C TRP A 93 -1.31 -0.90 1.78
N ALA A 94 -0.73 0.27 1.53
CA ALA A 94 0.64 0.60 1.84
C ALA A 94 0.73 1.10 3.28
N LEU A 95 1.52 0.45 4.13
CA LEU A 95 1.62 0.81 5.55
C LEU A 95 3.03 1.27 5.90
N PHE A 96 3.10 2.35 6.67
CA PHE A 96 4.27 2.73 7.45
C PHE A 96 3.85 2.84 8.90
N LEU A 97 4.47 2.05 9.76
CA LEU A 97 4.20 2.02 11.19
C LEU A 97 5.50 2.38 11.90
N GLY A 98 5.63 3.63 12.31
CA GLY A 98 6.72 4.08 13.16
C GLY A 98 6.62 3.44 14.54
N TYR A 99 7.75 3.39 15.24
CA TYR A 99 7.82 2.74 16.55
C TYR A 99 6.91 3.41 17.58
N GLU A 100 6.69 4.72 17.45
CA GLU A 100 5.85 5.52 18.35
C GLU A 100 4.38 5.10 18.35
N LEU A 101 3.90 4.43 17.28
CA LEU A 101 2.55 3.87 17.21
C LEU A 101 2.30 2.82 18.29
N ALA A 102 3.35 2.21 18.86
CA ALA A 102 3.23 1.28 19.98
C ALA A 102 2.51 1.89 21.20
N GLN A 103 2.52 3.22 21.36
CA GLN A 103 1.78 3.90 22.44
C GLN A 103 0.26 3.80 22.29
N GLU A 104 -0.27 3.54 21.08
CA GLU A 104 -1.69 3.25 20.87
C GLU A 104 -2.07 1.85 21.40
N ILE A 105 -1.12 0.90 21.38
CA ILE A 105 -1.29 -0.47 21.87
C ILE A 105 -1.04 -0.55 23.38
N GLU A 106 -0.03 0.15 23.88
CA GLU A 106 0.34 0.22 25.30
C GLU A 106 0.25 1.67 25.81
N PRO A 107 -0.91 2.14 26.33
CA PRO A 107 -1.11 3.54 26.72
C PRO A 107 -0.18 4.05 27.83
N HIS A 108 0.45 3.14 28.57
CA HIS A 108 1.42 3.48 29.62
C HIS A 108 2.85 3.64 29.09
N LEU A 109 3.11 3.18 27.86
CA LEU A 109 4.39 3.37 27.20
C LEU A 109 4.64 4.87 26.98
N ARG A 110 5.90 5.30 27.15
CA ARG A 110 6.34 6.67 26.94
C ARG A 110 7.55 6.63 26.04
N LEU A 111 7.38 7.08 24.81
CA LEU A 111 8.43 7.11 23.80
C LEU A 111 8.85 8.55 23.49
N PRO A 112 10.09 8.74 23.00
CA PRO A 112 10.47 9.99 22.36
C PRO A 112 9.51 10.32 21.21
N ARG A 113 9.45 11.62 20.85
CA ARG A 113 8.71 12.03 19.66
C ARG A 113 9.36 11.45 18.39
N SER A 114 8.53 11.14 17.41
CA SER A 114 9.02 10.67 16.12
C SER A 114 9.93 11.73 15.48
N PRO A 115 11.08 11.34 14.92
CA PRO A 115 11.92 12.25 14.13
C PRO A 115 11.34 12.51 12.73
N PHE A 116 10.28 11.79 12.35
CA PHE A 116 9.59 11.93 11.08
C PHE A 116 8.30 12.76 11.23
N PRO A 117 7.78 13.34 10.13
CA PRO A 117 6.51 14.07 10.16
C PRO A 117 5.30 13.22 10.58
N TRP A 118 5.41 11.90 10.47
CA TRP A 118 4.34 10.95 10.75
C TRP A 118 4.81 9.86 11.70
N GLN A 119 3.97 9.52 12.67
CA GLN A 119 4.12 8.31 13.49
C GLN A 119 3.65 7.07 12.71
N ALA A 120 2.60 7.21 11.89
CA ALA A 120 2.08 6.14 11.06
C ALA A 120 1.35 6.70 9.84
N PHE A 121 1.33 5.94 8.74
CA PHE A 121 0.40 6.19 7.65
C PHE A 121 -0.07 4.89 6.99
N ALA A 122 -1.26 4.94 6.41
CA ALA A 122 -1.82 3.93 5.54
C ALA A 122 -2.29 4.59 4.23
N LEU A 123 -1.83 4.10 3.09
CA LEU A 123 -2.26 4.54 1.77
C LEU A 123 -3.07 3.44 1.10
N ARG A 124 -4.28 3.77 0.65
CA ARG A 124 -5.10 2.84 -0.11
C ARG A 124 -4.66 2.80 -1.57
N THR A 125 -4.04 1.72 -1.99
CA THR A 125 -3.50 1.55 -3.35
C THR A 125 -4.12 0.30 -4.00
N PRO A 126 -5.12 0.46 -4.89
CA PRO A 126 -5.78 -0.66 -5.55
C PRO A 126 -4.94 -1.28 -6.66
N CYS A 127 -3.79 -0.67 -6.99
CA CYS A 127 -2.96 -1.05 -8.11
C CYS A 127 -1.47 -1.15 -7.72
N ALA A 128 -0.73 -1.95 -8.49
CA ALA A 128 0.73 -1.99 -8.41
C ALA A 128 1.38 -2.49 -9.71
N LEU A 129 2.67 -2.17 -9.87
CA LEU A 129 3.58 -2.91 -10.75
C LEU A 129 4.40 -3.89 -9.92
N VAL A 130 4.34 -5.17 -10.24
CA VAL A 130 5.03 -6.27 -9.56
C VAL A 130 6.14 -6.79 -10.48
N HIS A 131 7.39 -6.57 -10.10
CA HIS A 131 8.55 -7.10 -10.81
C HIS A 131 8.95 -8.45 -10.21
N GLU A 132 8.61 -9.55 -10.89
CA GLU A 132 9.05 -10.90 -10.54
C GLU A 132 10.53 -11.08 -10.90
N LEU A 133 11.38 -11.14 -9.88
CA LEU A 133 12.84 -11.13 -10.04
C LEU A 133 13.38 -12.42 -10.67
N SER A 134 12.73 -13.56 -10.42
CA SER A 134 13.17 -14.87 -10.92
C SER A 134 13.03 -15.02 -12.45
N ARG A 135 12.04 -14.35 -13.05
CA ARG A 135 11.74 -14.41 -14.49
C ARG A 135 12.01 -13.10 -15.23
N GLY A 136 12.34 -12.03 -14.50
CA GLY A 136 12.55 -10.68 -15.05
C GLY A 136 11.30 -10.09 -15.69
N ARG A 137 10.10 -10.46 -15.21
CA ARG A 137 8.82 -10.00 -15.76
C ARG A 137 8.18 -8.97 -14.85
N VAL A 138 7.55 -7.96 -15.43
CA VAL A 138 6.74 -6.99 -14.69
C VAL A 138 5.27 -7.20 -15.01
N PHE A 139 4.46 -7.34 -13.96
CA PHE A 139 3.02 -7.47 -14.04
C PHE A 139 2.37 -6.18 -13.53
N ALA A 140 1.43 -5.64 -14.29
CA ALA A 140 0.49 -4.66 -13.77
C ALA A 140 -0.66 -5.42 -13.11
N VAL A 141 -1.00 -5.04 -11.87
CA VAL A 141 -2.11 -5.61 -11.12
C VAL A 141 -3.04 -4.51 -10.65
N ALA A 142 -4.33 -4.81 -10.63
CA ALA A 142 -5.36 -3.95 -10.12
C ALA A 142 -6.49 -4.79 -9.53
N GLU A 143 -7.14 -4.24 -8.51
CA GLU A 143 -8.43 -4.71 -8.05
C GLU A 143 -9.51 -4.52 -9.12
N PRO A 144 -10.60 -5.31 -9.11
CA PRO A 144 -11.68 -5.22 -10.10
C PRO A 144 -12.20 -3.80 -10.33
N GLU A 145 -12.32 -3.01 -9.27
CA GLU A 145 -12.86 -1.65 -9.28
C GLU A 145 -11.90 -0.62 -9.87
N ALA A 146 -10.64 -1.00 -10.12
CA ALA A 146 -9.57 -0.13 -10.62
C ALA A 146 -9.06 -0.54 -12.02
N GLU A 147 -9.90 -1.16 -12.85
CA GLU A 147 -9.52 -1.61 -14.20
C GLU A 147 -9.01 -0.47 -15.09
N ASP A 148 -9.61 0.72 -15.01
CA ASP A 148 -9.13 1.90 -15.75
C ASP A 148 -7.70 2.29 -15.38
N ALA A 149 -7.32 2.12 -14.10
CA ALA A 149 -5.98 2.38 -13.61
C ALA A 149 -4.97 1.34 -14.11
N LEU A 150 -5.39 0.09 -14.31
CA LEU A 150 -4.55 -0.98 -14.85
C LEU A 150 -3.99 -0.61 -16.24
N GLY A 151 -4.84 -0.08 -17.12
CA GLY A 151 -4.43 0.37 -18.45
C GLY A 151 -3.39 1.48 -18.40
N ARG A 152 -3.58 2.46 -17.49
CA ARG A 152 -2.66 3.59 -17.30
C ARG A 152 -1.29 3.14 -16.80
N ILE A 153 -1.23 2.36 -15.73
CA ILE A 153 0.05 1.93 -15.17
C ILE A 153 0.82 0.99 -16.10
N ALA A 154 0.10 0.20 -16.91
CA ALA A 154 0.71 -0.64 -17.94
C ALA A 154 1.28 0.19 -19.09
N ALA A 155 0.63 1.29 -19.48
CA ALA A 155 1.18 2.23 -20.46
C ALA A 155 2.44 2.93 -19.93
N ASP A 156 2.37 3.49 -18.72
CA ASP A 156 3.52 4.11 -18.05
C ASP A 156 4.74 3.16 -17.99
N ALA A 157 4.51 1.88 -17.68
CA ALA A 157 5.56 0.86 -17.65
C ALA A 157 6.21 0.59 -19.01
N ARG A 158 5.45 0.63 -20.11
CA ARG A 158 6.01 0.42 -21.46
C ARG A 158 6.84 1.62 -21.93
N GLU A 159 6.59 2.81 -21.38
CA GLU A 159 7.23 4.06 -21.77
C GLU A 159 8.50 4.41 -20.94
N ALA A 160 8.87 3.63 -19.93
CA ALA A 160 9.88 3.99 -18.90
C ALA A 160 11.23 3.24 -18.97
#